data_AF-A0A4Y7U5H4-F1
#
_entry.id   AF-A0A4Y7U5H4-F1
#
_cell.length_a   1.000
_cell.length_b   1.000
_cell.length_c   1.000
_cell.angle_alpha   90.00
_cell.angle_beta   90.00
_cell.angle_gamma   90.00
#
_symmetry.space_group_name_H-M   'P 1'
#
loop_
_entity.id
_entity.type
_entity.pdbx_description
1 polymer ?
#
loop_
_entity_poly.entity_id
_entity_poly.type
_entity_poly.pdbx_seq_one_letter_code
_entity_poly.pdbx_strand_id
1 'polypeptide(L)'
;MQKKRIKLMKTQKEIIVAVSAMFLMISIASCKDNANSEKELIKKKVAVKNKFKNSSVEFNFDFPDTIYVNKEYNGKINYKSVLDSITTSFEDDKKSRYITFYMNKTKDLNYRIEDLKKMKLDTFGALNNRSIPIYGIKFSEVGAHYLDGIINDHISIDTNKGEDKVRYIENVVRASHKVIVIERHK
;
A
#
# COMPACT_ATOMS: atom_id res chain seq x y z
N MET A 1 -0.87 -72.40 16.39
CA MET A 1 -0.16 -71.13 16.08
C MET A 1 -0.83 -70.28 14.98
N GLN A 2 -1.35 -70.85 13.89
CA GLN A 2 -1.93 -70.10 12.76
C GLN A 2 -3.16 -69.23 13.11
N LYS A 3 -4.12 -69.71 13.91
CA LYS A 3 -5.34 -68.95 14.28
C LYS A 3 -5.04 -67.63 15.01
N LYS A 4 -3.97 -67.59 15.84
CA LYS A 4 -3.56 -66.38 16.57
C LYS A 4 -2.96 -65.32 15.64
N ARG A 5 -2.21 -65.73 14.61
CA ARG A 5 -1.66 -64.84 13.58
C ARG A 5 -2.75 -64.25 12.68
N ILE A 6 -3.75 -65.04 12.28
CA ILE A 6 -4.86 -64.55 11.46
C ILE A 6 -5.70 -63.50 12.23
N LYS A 7 -5.97 -63.75 13.52
CA LYS A 7 -6.67 -62.78 14.38
C LYS A 7 -5.87 -61.49 14.54
N LEU A 8 -4.55 -61.59 14.75
CA LEU A 8 -3.65 -60.43 14.87
C LEU A 8 -3.60 -59.61 13.57
N MET A 9 -3.52 -60.26 12.41
CA MET A 9 -3.52 -59.58 11.11
C MET A 9 -4.86 -58.89 10.81
N LYS A 10 -5.99 -59.46 11.27
CA LYS A 10 -7.30 -58.84 11.13
C LYS A 10 -7.41 -57.57 11.97
N THR A 11 -6.96 -57.61 13.22
CA THR A 11 -6.93 -56.45 14.11
C THR A 11 -5.97 -55.35 13.60
N GLN A 12 -4.82 -55.73 13.04
CA GLN A 12 -3.91 -54.76 12.41
C GLN A 12 -4.53 -54.08 11.19
N LYS A 13 -5.27 -54.80 10.34
CA LYS A 13 -5.99 -54.22 9.21
C LYS A 13 -7.07 -53.23 9.67
N GLU A 14 -7.83 -53.58 10.71
CA GLU A 14 -8.86 -52.70 11.28
C GLU A 14 -8.24 -51.41 11.87
N ILE A 15 -7.08 -51.50 12.54
CA ILE A 15 -6.35 -50.34 13.05
C ILE A 15 -5.83 -49.46 11.91
N ILE A 16 -5.24 -50.05 10.87
CA ILE A 16 -4.72 -49.30 9.71
C ILE A 16 -5.85 -48.53 9.01
N VAL A 17 -7.02 -49.14 8.85
CA VAL A 17 -8.20 -48.49 8.25
C VAL A 17 -8.73 -47.36 9.14
N ALA A 18 -8.73 -47.54 10.46
CA ALA A 18 -9.17 -46.50 11.39
C ALA A 18 -8.22 -45.29 11.38
N VAL A 19 -6.91 -45.53 11.39
CA VAL A 19 -5.89 -44.45 11.39
C VAL A 19 -5.89 -43.70 10.07
N SER A 20 -6.06 -44.39 8.94
CA SER A 20 -6.13 -43.74 7.62
C SER A 20 -7.38 -42.88 7.46
N ALA A 21 -8.53 -43.33 7.98
CA ALA A 21 -9.76 -42.52 8.00
C ALA A 21 -9.62 -41.27 8.89
N MET A 22 -8.92 -41.38 10.02
CA MET A 22 -8.67 -40.25 10.93
C MET A 22 -7.74 -39.20 10.29
N PHE A 23 -6.70 -39.63 9.57
CA PHE A 23 -5.82 -38.73 8.81
C PHE A 23 -6.54 -38.00 7.66
N LEU A 24 -7.48 -38.67 7.00
CA LEU A 24 -8.32 -38.06 5.96
C LEU A 24 -9.21 -36.96 6.55
N MET A 25 -9.79 -37.16 7.74
CA MET A 25 -10.63 -36.15 8.40
C MET A 25 -9.83 -34.90 8.83
N ILE A 26 -8.59 -35.06 9.28
CA ILE A 26 -7.72 -33.93 9.66
C ILE A 26 -7.34 -33.09 8.43
N SER A 27 -7.11 -33.75 7.29
CA SER A 27 -6.78 -33.08 6.02
C SER A 27 -7.91 -32.18 5.49
N ILE A 28 -9.17 -32.56 5.74
CA ILE A 28 -10.34 -31.78 5.28
C ILE A 28 -10.60 -30.58 6.21
N ALA A 29 -10.31 -30.71 7.52
CA ALA A 29 -10.45 -29.62 8.47
C ALA A 29 -9.40 -28.50 8.26
N SER A 30 -8.19 -28.86 7.82
CA SER A 30 -7.08 -27.90 7.63
C SER A 30 -7.21 -26.99 6.40
N CYS A 31 -8.14 -27.25 5.47
CA CYS A 31 -8.32 -26.43 4.26
C CYS A 31 -9.37 -25.31 4.42
N LYS A 32 -10.04 -25.19 5.58
CA LYS A 32 -11.14 -24.23 5.75
C LYS A 32 -10.70 -22.83 6.20
N ASP A 33 -9.49 -22.70 6.77
CA ASP A 33 -9.05 -21.44 7.37
C ASP A 33 -8.26 -20.51 6.41
N ASN A 34 -7.75 -21.04 5.29
CA ASN A 34 -7.02 -20.24 4.31
C ASN A 34 -7.91 -19.53 3.27
N ALA A 35 -9.13 -20.00 3.02
CA ALA A 35 -10.02 -19.41 2.02
C ALA A 35 -10.69 -18.09 2.48
N ASN A 36 -10.73 -17.83 3.79
CA ASN A 36 -11.30 -16.60 4.35
C ASN A 36 -10.28 -15.45 4.38
N SER A 37 -8.98 -15.75 4.45
CA SER A 37 -7.88 -14.76 4.38
C SER A 37 -7.75 -14.14 2.98
N GLU A 38 -7.83 -14.96 1.91
CA GLU A 38 -7.82 -14.45 0.53
C GLU A 38 -9.08 -13.64 0.19
N LYS A 39 -10.25 -14.01 0.72
CA LYS A 39 -11.50 -13.28 0.46
C LYS A 39 -11.55 -11.90 1.12
N GLU A 40 -10.85 -11.68 2.24
CA GLU A 40 -10.68 -10.33 2.80
C GLU A 40 -9.70 -9.48 1.98
N LEU A 41 -8.65 -10.08 1.40
CA LEU A 41 -7.72 -9.39 0.49
C LEU A 41 -8.40 -8.96 -0.83
N ILE A 42 -9.33 -9.76 -1.35
CA ILE A 42 -9.99 -9.52 -2.65
C ILE A 42 -11.14 -8.49 -2.55
N LYS A 43 -11.68 -8.21 -1.36
CA LYS A 43 -12.83 -7.27 -1.18
C LYS A 43 -12.45 -5.84 -0.83
N LYS A 44 -11.18 -5.51 -0.58
CA LYS A 44 -10.70 -4.13 -0.75
C LYS A 44 -10.45 -3.90 -2.25
N LYS A 45 -11.55 -3.82 -3.03
CA LYS A 45 -11.54 -3.03 -4.26
C LYS A 45 -10.91 -1.70 -3.86
N VAL A 46 -9.69 -1.45 -4.32
CA VAL A 46 -9.06 -0.13 -4.26
C VAL A 46 -10.00 0.75 -5.07
N ALA A 47 -10.98 1.32 -4.40
CA ALA A 47 -11.81 2.35 -4.97
C ALA A 47 -10.80 3.47 -5.23
N VAL A 48 -10.38 3.59 -6.49
CA VAL A 48 -9.62 4.72 -6.99
C VAL A 48 -10.58 5.90 -6.91
N LYS A 49 -10.76 6.41 -5.70
CA LYS A 49 -11.44 7.66 -5.46
C LYS A 49 -10.37 8.71 -5.63
N ASN A 50 -10.64 9.69 -6.49
CA ASN A 50 -9.77 10.86 -6.64
C ASN A 50 -9.56 11.58 -5.32
N LYS A 51 -10.43 11.33 -4.32
CA LYS A 51 -10.35 11.82 -2.95
C LYS A 51 -10.23 10.67 -1.93
N PHE A 52 -9.17 10.70 -1.13
CA PHE A 52 -8.94 9.83 0.01
C PHE A 52 -9.11 10.63 1.32
N LYS A 53 -9.68 9.98 2.34
CA LYS A 53 -9.79 10.55 3.69
C LYS A 53 -9.80 9.44 4.74
N ASN A 54 -8.97 9.59 5.77
CA ASN A 54 -9.04 8.80 7.00
C ASN A 54 -8.91 9.73 8.22
N SER A 55 -8.68 9.17 9.41
CA SER A 55 -8.52 9.94 10.64
C SER A 55 -7.26 10.83 10.67
N SER A 56 -6.23 10.49 9.89
CA SER A 56 -4.92 11.12 9.94
C SER A 56 -4.64 12.05 8.76
N VAL A 57 -5.21 11.77 7.58
CA VAL A 57 -4.97 12.52 6.34
C VAL A 57 -6.21 12.61 5.45
N GLU A 58 -6.24 13.66 4.63
CA GLU A 58 -7.14 13.82 3.50
C GLU A 58 -6.32 14.27 2.30
N PHE A 59 -6.48 13.62 1.14
CA PHE A 59 -5.80 14.05 -0.08
C PHE A 59 -6.63 13.81 -1.33
N ASN A 60 -6.32 14.56 -2.39
CA ASN A 60 -6.82 14.29 -3.73
C ASN A 60 -5.81 14.67 -4.79
N PHE A 61 -5.81 13.94 -5.90
CA PHE A 61 -5.00 14.26 -7.06
C PHE A 61 -5.76 15.25 -7.94
N ASP A 62 -5.14 16.40 -8.19
CA ASP A 62 -5.50 17.33 -9.26
C ASP A 62 -4.56 17.03 -10.44
N PHE A 63 -4.89 15.93 -11.12
CA PHE A 63 -4.17 15.38 -12.27
C PHE A 63 -5.21 14.73 -13.20
N PRO A 64 -5.06 14.79 -14.53
CA PRO A 64 -6.03 14.24 -15.45
C PRO A 64 -6.12 12.71 -15.41
N ASP A 65 -7.35 12.18 -15.34
CA ASP A 65 -7.63 10.74 -15.39
C ASP A 65 -7.32 10.12 -16.77
N THR A 66 -7.23 10.94 -17.83
CA THR A 66 -6.93 10.49 -19.20
C THR A 66 -5.91 11.42 -19.86
N ILE A 67 -4.89 10.84 -20.47
CA ILE A 67 -3.79 11.56 -21.10
C ILE A 67 -3.33 10.91 -22.41
N TYR A 68 -2.65 11.67 -23.25
CA TYR A 68 -2.01 11.18 -24.46
C TYR A 68 -0.62 10.58 -24.19
N VAL A 69 -0.34 9.46 -24.86
CA VAL A 69 0.98 8.84 -24.90
C VAL A 69 2.05 9.85 -25.36
N ASN A 70 3.24 9.75 -24.75
CA ASN A 70 4.41 10.59 -25.02
C ASN A 70 4.26 12.11 -24.81
N LYS A 71 3.12 12.59 -24.31
CA LYS A 71 2.95 13.97 -23.87
C LYS A 71 3.25 14.10 -22.38
N GLU A 72 3.85 15.22 -22.00
CA GLU A 72 4.16 15.57 -20.62
C GLU A 72 2.97 16.26 -19.95
N TYR A 73 2.73 15.93 -18.69
CA TYR A 73 1.67 16.47 -17.86
C TYR A 73 2.20 16.85 -16.49
N ASN A 74 1.62 17.92 -15.96
CA ASN A 74 1.84 18.42 -14.62
C ASN A 74 0.51 18.41 -13.86
N GLY A 75 0.60 18.39 -12.53
CA GLY A 75 -0.54 18.42 -11.64
C GLY A 75 -0.07 18.62 -10.20
N LYS A 76 -0.94 18.27 -9.25
CA LYS A 76 -0.61 18.36 -7.82
C LYS A 76 -1.44 17.38 -7.00
N ILE A 77 -1.00 17.13 -5.78
CA ILE A 77 -1.80 16.52 -4.72
C ILE A 77 -2.22 17.62 -3.76
N ASN A 78 -3.52 17.82 -3.61
CA ASN A 78 -4.07 18.63 -2.54
C ASN A 78 -4.07 17.77 -1.27
N TYR A 79 -3.45 18.25 -0.18
CA TYR A 79 -3.14 17.45 1.00
C TYR A 79 -3.54 18.15 2.31
N LYS A 80 -4.00 17.36 3.28
CA LYS A 80 -4.26 17.79 4.65
C LYS A 80 -3.91 16.66 5.60
N SER A 81 -3.32 17.01 6.75
CA SER A 81 -2.83 16.05 7.73
C SER A 81 -3.16 16.53 9.14
N VAL A 82 -3.32 15.60 10.07
CA VAL A 82 -3.46 15.91 11.50
C VAL A 82 -2.25 16.67 12.04
N LEU A 83 -1.07 16.55 11.42
CA LEU A 83 0.12 17.31 11.82
C LEU A 83 -0.03 18.83 11.61
N ASP A 84 -1.04 19.27 10.85
CA ASP A 84 -1.42 20.68 10.76
C ASP A 84 -1.80 21.28 12.12
N SER A 85 -2.25 20.48 13.08
CA SER A 85 -2.54 20.96 14.43
C SER A 85 -1.27 21.33 15.21
N ILE A 86 -0.10 20.90 14.74
CA ILE A 86 1.20 21.20 15.36
C ILE A 86 1.84 22.41 14.66
N THR A 87 1.89 22.38 13.33
CA THR A 87 2.30 23.54 12.52
C THR A 87 1.76 23.42 11.09
N THR A 88 1.46 24.55 10.48
CA THR A 88 1.19 24.67 9.04
C THR A 88 2.36 25.31 8.27
N SER A 89 3.37 25.82 8.98
CA SER A 89 4.55 26.46 8.39
C SER A 89 5.67 25.46 8.14
N PHE A 90 6.43 25.66 7.07
CA PHE A 90 7.70 24.96 6.83
C PHE A 90 8.91 25.77 7.32
N GLU A 91 8.69 27.04 7.69
CA GLU A 91 9.70 28.01 8.12
C GLU A 91 9.58 28.31 9.63
N ASP A 92 9.14 27.34 10.44
CA ASP A 92 9.08 27.52 11.91
C ASP A 92 10.43 27.14 12.53
N ASP A 93 11.06 28.12 13.19
CA ASP A 93 12.40 28.04 13.79
C ASP A 93 12.56 26.89 14.80
N LYS A 94 11.47 26.43 15.42
CA LYS A 94 11.45 25.36 16.43
C LYS A 94 10.80 24.08 15.92
N LYS A 95 10.16 24.13 14.75
CA LYS A 95 9.41 23.02 14.18
C LYS A 95 9.67 22.92 12.69
N SER A 96 10.56 22.02 12.31
CA SER A 96 10.83 21.75 10.90
C SER A 96 9.87 20.69 10.38
N ARG A 97 9.05 21.02 9.37
CA ARG A 97 8.08 20.10 8.75
C ARG A 97 8.39 19.90 7.29
N TYR A 98 8.36 18.65 6.84
CA TYR A 98 8.53 18.28 5.44
C TYR A 98 7.43 17.32 5.00
N ILE A 99 6.95 17.53 3.77
CA ILE A 99 5.98 16.66 3.13
C ILE A 99 6.56 16.28 1.77
N THR A 100 6.73 14.98 1.55
CA THR A 100 7.27 14.42 0.30
C THR A 100 6.34 13.37 -0.26
N PHE A 101 6.23 13.32 -1.60
CA PHE A 101 5.58 12.24 -2.32
C PHE A 101 6.64 11.47 -3.12
N TYR A 102 6.84 10.20 -2.77
CA TYR A 102 7.71 9.27 -3.49
C TYR A 102 6.86 8.44 -4.44
N MET A 103 7.03 8.63 -5.75
CA MET A 103 6.11 8.16 -6.79
C MET A 103 6.77 7.17 -7.76
N ASN A 104 6.02 6.15 -8.15
CA ASN A 104 6.32 5.26 -9.25
C ASN A 104 5.17 5.26 -10.27
N LYS A 105 5.52 5.10 -11.55
CA LYS A 105 4.56 4.81 -12.62
C LYS A 105 4.48 3.29 -12.77
N THR A 106 3.28 2.74 -12.57
CA THR A 106 3.08 1.29 -12.59
C THR A 106 1.81 0.92 -13.36
N LYS A 107 1.72 -0.34 -13.83
CA LYS A 107 0.47 -0.93 -14.34
C LYS A 107 -0.24 -1.79 -13.30
N ASP A 108 0.43 -2.11 -12.19
CA ASP A 108 -0.06 -2.98 -11.14
C ASP A 108 -0.01 -2.27 -9.78
N LEU A 109 -0.98 -2.54 -8.91
CA LEU A 109 -1.00 -2.08 -7.52
C LEU A 109 -0.90 -3.23 -6.52
N ASN A 110 -0.86 -4.48 -7.00
CA ASN A 110 -0.86 -5.71 -6.20
C ASN A 110 0.52 -6.00 -5.59
N TYR A 111 0.95 -5.09 -4.72
CA TYR A 111 2.15 -5.23 -3.92
C TYR A 111 1.98 -4.45 -2.62
N ARG A 112 2.85 -4.76 -1.65
CA ARG A 112 2.81 -4.14 -0.34
C ARG A 112 3.53 -2.80 -0.34
N ILE A 113 3.22 -1.94 0.63
CA ILE A 113 3.94 -0.66 0.80
C ILE A 113 5.43 -0.88 1.05
N GLU A 114 5.82 -1.99 1.68
CA GLU A 114 7.23 -2.34 1.89
C GLU A 114 7.98 -2.63 0.59
N ASP A 115 7.28 -3.13 -0.44
CA ASP A 115 7.86 -3.38 -1.74
C ASP A 115 7.97 -2.08 -2.54
N LEU A 116 6.96 -1.22 -2.44
CA LEU A 116 6.97 0.12 -3.03
C LEU A 116 8.18 0.94 -2.56
N LYS A 117 8.53 0.85 -1.27
CA LYS A 117 9.73 1.51 -0.69
C LYS A 117 11.05 1.05 -1.30
N LYS A 118 11.09 -0.10 -1.97
CA LYS A 118 12.30 -0.66 -2.62
C LYS A 118 12.36 -0.34 -4.12
N MET A 119 11.30 0.21 -4.69
CA MET A 119 11.26 0.59 -6.11
C MET A 119 12.06 1.87 -6.36
N LYS A 120 12.41 2.13 -7.62
CA LYS A 120 12.94 3.43 -8.02
C LYS A 120 11.79 4.44 -8.02
N LEU A 121 11.82 5.38 -7.08
CA LEU A 121 10.77 6.39 -6.91
C LEU A 121 11.28 7.78 -7.30
N ASP A 122 10.47 8.52 -8.04
CA ASP A 122 10.64 9.96 -8.22
C ASP A 122 10.18 10.68 -6.94
N THR A 123 10.85 11.77 -6.56
CA THR A 123 10.55 12.50 -5.32
C THR A 123 10.01 13.89 -5.62
N PHE A 124 8.87 14.23 -5.02
CA PHE A 124 8.26 15.55 -5.12
C PHE A 124 8.06 16.15 -3.73
N GLY A 125 8.69 17.30 -3.47
CA GLY A 125 8.55 18.04 -2.22
C GLY A 125 7.36 19.01 -2.26
N ALA A 126 6.63 19.13 -1.16
CA ALA A 126 5.52 20.06 -1.06
C ALA A 126 5.97 21.52 -1.10
N LEU A 127 5.17 22.38 -1.72
CA LEU A 127 5.39 23.84 -1.73
C LEU A 127 4.90 24.50 -0.44
N ASN A 128 3.93 23.87 0.22
CA ASN A 128 3.34 24.27 1.49
C ASN A 128 2.60 23.07 2.08
N ASN A 129 1.99 23.23 3.26
CA ASN A 129 1.27 22.15 3.95
C ASN A 129 -0.03 21.68 3.25
N ARG A 130 -0.36 22.24 2.08
CA ARG A 130 -1.59 21.95 1.31
C ARG A 130 -1.33 21.36 -0.07
N SER A 131 -0.14 21.52 -0.64
CA SER A 131 0.09 21.25 -2.06
C SER A 131 1.43 20.56 -2.30
N ILE A 132 1.35 19.37 -2.89
CA ILE A 132 2.51 18.62 -3.40
C ILE A 132 2.48 18.67 -4.93
N PRO A 133 3.36 19.44 -5.61
CA PRO A 133 3.38 19.51 -7.06
C PRO A 133 3.86 18.17 -7.63
N ILE A 134 3.33 17.78 -8.79
CA ILE A 134 3.83 16.66 -9.58
C ILE A 134 4.04 17.19 -11.00
N TYR A 135 5.22 16.99 -11.56
CA TYR A 135 5.57 17.52 -12.89
C TYR A 135 6.40 16.53 -13.69
N GLY A 136 6.48 16.73 -15.01
CA GLY A 136 7.28 15.87 -15.88
C GLY A 136 6.66 14.49 -16.12
N ILE A 137 5.36 14.32 -15.88
CA ILE A 137 4.72 13.00 -15.98
C ILE A 137 4.47 12.67 -17.44
N LYS A 138 5.15 11.62 -17.91
CA LYS A 138 5.05 11.09 -19.26
C LYS A 138 4.99 9.57 -19.26
N PHE A 139 4.14 9.01 -20.11
CA PHE A 139 3.99 7.58 -20.33
C PHE A 139 4.36 7.24 -21.78
N SER A 140 5.13 6.17 -21.95
CA SER A 140 5.57 5.67 -23.26
C SER A 140 4.63 4.65 -23.89
N GLU A 141 3.67 4.14 -23.11
CA GLU A 141 2.77 3.05 -23.51
C GLU A 141 1.31 3.46 -23.25
N VAL A 142 0.40 2.95 -24.09
CA VAL A 142 -1.04 3.08 -23.92
C VAL A 142 -1.58 2.08 -22.89
N GLY A 143 -2.74 2.39 -22.31
CA GLY A 143 -3.45 1.50 -21.39
C GLY A 143 -3.71 2.13 -20.02
N ALA A 144 -4.09 1.29 -19.06
CA ALA A 144 -4.31 1.71 -17.69
C ALA A 144 -2.99 1.70 -16.90
N HIS A 145 -2.66 2.85 -16.33
CA HIS A 145 -1.49 3.07 -15.49
C HIS A 145 -1.91 3.68 -14.16
N TYR A 146 -0.96 3.76 -13.24
CA TYR A 146 -1.11 4.42 -11.96
C TYR A 146 0.10 5.31 -11.67
N LEU A 147 -0.18 6.48 -11.11
CA LEU A 147 0.77 7.21 -10.27
C LEU A 147 0.59 6.63 -8.87
N ASP A 148 1.48 5.74 -8.45
CA ASP A 148 1.41 5.09 -7.14
C ASP A 148 2.62 5.49 -6.31
N GLY A 149 2.39 5.83 -5.05
CA GLY A 149 3.46 6.34 -4.23
C GLY A 149 3.13 6.42 -2.76
N ILE A 150 4.06 7.01 -2.02
CA ILE A 150 4.00 7.19 -0.58
C ILE A 150 4.10 8.68 -0.29
N ILE A 151 3.08 9.23 0.37
CA ILE A 151 3.19 10.54 1.00
C ILE A 151 3.79 10.34 2.39
N ASN A 152 4.94 10.95 2.63
CA ASN A 152 5.58 11.02 3.94
C ASN A 152 5.47 12.47 4.44
N ASP A 153 4.74 12.67 5.54
CA ASP A 153 4.62 13.94 6.25
C ASP A 153 5.25 13.79 7.63
N HIS A 154 6.33 14.52 7.88
CA HIS A 154 7.02 14.46 9.16
C HIS A 154 7.37 15.83 9.71
N ILE A 155 7.46 15.89 11.03
CA ILE A 155 7.82 17.08 11.79
C ILE A 155 8.86 16.73 12.85
N SER A 156 9.88 17.59 12.92
CA SER A 156 10.92 17.60 13.94
C SER A 156 10.68 18.80 14.86
N ILE A 157 10.59 18.57 16.17
CA ILE A 157 10.31 19.61 17.17
C ILE A 157 11.47 19.70 18.16
N ASP A 158 12.07 20.88 18.28
CA ASP A 158 13.16 21.12 19.22
C ASP A 158 12.63 21.23 20.65
N THR A 159 13.23 20.48 21.57
CA THR A 159 12.69 20.35 22.94
C THR A 159 13.27 21.32 23.96
N ASN A 160 14.17 22.25 23.59
CA ASN A 160 14.78 23.30 24.45
C ASN A 160 15.32 22.84 25.81
N LYS A 161 15.49 21.52 26.04
CA LYS A 161 15.89 20.94 27.34
C LYS A 161 17.40 20.64 27.43
N GLY A 162 18.23 21.56 26.94
CA GLY A 162 19.68 21.57 27.18
C GLY A 162 20.50 20.44 26.54
N GLU A 163 19.85 19.51 25.83
CA GLU A 163 20.46 18.46 25.04
C GLU A 163 19.83 18.52 23.65
N ASP A 164 20.59 18.24 22.59
CA ASP A 164 20.17 18.21 21.16
C ASP A 164 19.12 17.12 20.89
N LYS A 165 17.98 17.21 21.58
CA LYS A 165 16.89 16.27 21.57
C LYS A 165 15.75 16.86 20.75
N VAL A 166 15.49 16.21 19.63
CA VAL A 166 14.39 16.50 18.73
C VAL A 166 13.31 15.46 18.92
N ARG A 167 12.05 15.88 19.00
CA ARG A 167 10.90 14.99 18.89
C ARG A 167 10.52 14.86 17.42
N TYR A 168 10.62 13.65 16.88
CA TYR A 168 10.19 13.31 15.53
C TYR A 168 8.79 12.70 15.53
N ILE A 169 7.90 13.19 14.67
CA ILE A 169 6.55 12.67 14.47
C ILE A 169 6.34 12.50 12.96
N GLU A 170 5.90 11.32 12.54
CA GLU A 170 5.75 10.96 11.14
C GLU A 170 4.35 10.40 10.86
N ASN A 171 3.85 10.67 9.65
CA ASN A 171 2.65 10.09 9.11
C ASN A 171 2.89 9.64 7.68
N VAL A 172 2.76 8.33 7.44
CA VAL A 172 3.05 7.70 6.15
C VAL A 172 1.77 7.10 5.58
N VAL A 173 1.45 7.46 4.33
CA VAL A 173 0.26 6.95 3.65
C VAL A 173 0.56 6.62 2.19
N ARG A 174 0.00 5.50 1.69
CA ARG A 174 0.02 5.19 0.26
C ARG A 174 -1.00 6.05 -0.47
N ALA A 175 -0.59 6.68 -1.57
CA ALA A 175 -1.43 7.49 -2.43
C ALA A 175 -1.32 7.00 -3.88
N SER A 176 -2.46 6.67 -4.48
CA SER A 176 -2.54 6.11 -5.82
C SER A 176 -3.59 6.85 -6.65
N HIS A 177 -3.26 7.12 -7.91
CA HIS A 177 -4.17 7.73 -8.88
C HIS A 177 -4.10 6.96 -10.20
N LYS A 178 -5.26 6.59 -10.77
CA LYS A 178 -5.34 5.85 -12.02
C LYS A 178 -5.33 6.82 -13.19
N VAL A 179 -4.54 6.48 -14.21
CA VAL A 179 -4.37 7.27 -15.42
C VAL A 179 -4.62 6.36 -16.63
N ILE A 180 -5.50 6.77 -17.53
CA ILE A 180 -5.75 6.11 -18.81
C ILE A 180 -4.91 6.80 -19.88
N VAL A 181 -3.97 6.06 -20.46
CA VAL A 181 -3.11 6.57 -21.53
C VAL A 181 -3.66 6.14 -22.88
N ILE A 182 -3.96 7.11 -23.75
CA ILE A 182 -4.54 6.89 -25.08
C ILE A 182 -3.61 7.39 -26.19
N GLU A 183 -3.85 6.92 -27.40
CA GLU A 183 -3.16 7.43 -28.58
C GLU A 183 -3.51 8.89 -28.86
N ARG A 184 -2.56 9.60 -29.47
CA ARG A 184 -2.84 10.92 -30.02
C ARG A 184 -3.50 10.72 -31.39
N HIS A 185 -4.75 11.13 -31.53
CA HIS A 185 -5.35 11.24 -32.86
C HIS A 185 -4.53 12.24 -33.68
N LYS A 186 -4.03 11.78 -34.84
CA LYS A 186 -3.32 12.60 -35.80
C LYS A 186 -4.28 13.55 -36.51
#